data_AF-A0A1I5V311-F1
#
_entry.id   AF-A0A1I5V311-F1
#
_cell.length_a   1.000
_cell.length_b   1.000
_cell.length_c   1.000
_cell.angle_alpha   90.00
_cell.angle_beta   90.00
_cell.angle_gamma   90.00
#
_symmetry.space_group_name_H-M   'P 1'
#
loop_
_entity.id
_entity.type
_entity.pdbx_description
1 polymer ?
#
loop_
_entity_poly.entity_id
_entity_poly.type
_entity_poly.pdbx_seq_one_letter_code
_entity_poly.pdbx_strand_id
1 'polypeptide(L)'
;MSSTHLPRIGIIGGFGNEAMVDLVEKIDAIKGADKRAFIAFGNSRLAYKPDEVMQSWKPTDEPELRKADTAIYTLRFMQYLGADVMGLACNSAHDLFRNLLPEVPVTFVDMLHRTAHTIEGKQDKVLVMGVNSLVDSGLYQAALMEQGVASTKPSVDNQQKVMAAIYDPAFGIKTAQITPDAEALLCDVIRSECEQQGCSKVVLGCTELPLALTAASCARFKRDGLIPAHIEVIDASNVLAQCLLTAHGKGKAPDGELEQYKGEHTDWFAPLAFKVSSLDAIARVQKTVFQHTVSFLAAQGKSVTGSYMHLPTLFISQTLQDAEDKLIDMGIPVYLEHDEVDTVIVDALQRYYADMDKNLAAR
;
A
#
# COMPACT_ATOMS: atom_id res chain seq x y z
N MET A 1 -38.89 -2.09 -2.64
CA MET A 1 -37.68 -2.89 -2.89
C MET A 1 -36.53 -2.14 -2.26
N SER A 2 -36.02 -2.59 -1.11
CA SER A 2 -34.87 -1.94 -0.47
C SER A 2 -33.67 -2.13 -1.40
N SER A 3 -33.19 -1.06 -2.02
CA SER A 3 -31.86 -1.03 -2.62
C SER A 3 -30.88 -1.50 -1.54
N THR A 4 -30.32 -2.70 -1.67
CA THR A 4 -29.24 -3.14 -0.80
C THR A 4 -28.01 -2.34 -1.20
N HIS A 5 -27.79 -1.21 -0.53
CA HIS A 5 -26.58 -0.41 -0.69
C HIS A 5 -25.37 -1.30 -0.40
N LEU A 6 -24.61 -1.64 -1.44
CA LEU A 6 -23.36 -2.37 -1.27
C LEU A 6 -22.34 -1.43 -0.61
N PRO A 7 -21.55 -1.90 0.38
CA PRO A 7 -20.62 -1.02 1.08
C PRO A 7 -19.57 -0.44 0.13
N ARG A 8 -19.36 0.87 0.20
CA ARG A 8 -18.28 1.58 -0.51
C ARG A 8 -16.93 1.16 0.08
N ILE A 9 -16.01 0.71 -0.77
CA ILE A 9 -14.70 0.22 -0.36
C ILE A 9 -13.67 1.33 -0.46
N GLY A 10 -13.02 1.65 0.66
CA GLY A 10 -11.84 2.50 0.75
C GLY A 10 -10.56 1.67 0.64
N ILE A 11 -9.66 2.06 -0.25
CA ILE A 11 -8.31 1.50 -0.36
C ILE A 11 -7.33 2.60 0.04
N ILE A 12 -6.52 2.34 1.07
CA ILE A 12 -5.49 3.25 1.54
C ILE A 12 -4.14 2.71 1.03
N GLY A 13 -3.52 3.46 0.13
CA GLY A 13 -2.17 3.24 -0.39
C GLY A 13 -1.18 4.24 0.20
N GLY A 14 -0.09 4.54 -0.52
CA GLY A 14 0.84 5.61 -0.16
C GLY A 14 2.13 5.18 0.54
N PHE A 15 2.15 4.00 1.16
CA PHE A 15 3.39 3.34 1.62
C PHE A 15 4.17 2.64 0.48
N GLY A 16 3.78 2.93 -0.75
CA GLY A 16 4.03 2.20 -1.99
C GLY A 16 2.78 2.36 -2.85
N ASN A 17 2.82 3.23 -3.85
CA ASN A 17 1.64 3.40 -4.73
C ASN A 17 1.55 2.23 -5.71
N GLU A 18 2.66 1.57 -6.00
CA GLU A 18 2.75 0.34 -6.78
C GLU A 18 1.99 -0.80 -6.08
N ALA A 19 2.11 -0.90 -4.75
CA ALA A 19 1.35 -1.86 -3.95
C ALA A 19 -0.16 -1.59 -3.97
N MET A 20 -0.58 -0.31 -4.00
CA MET A 20 -1.99 0.04 -4.18
C MET A 20 -2.51 -0.37 -5.56
N VAL A 21 -1.73 -0.11 -6.62
CA VAL A 21 -2.08 -0.53 -7.99
C VAL A 21 -2.22 -2.04 -8.07
N ASP A 22 -1.27 -2.79 -7.52
CA ASP A 22 -1.31 -4.26 -7.45
C ASP A 22 -2.56 -4.76 -6.71
N LEU A 23 -2.93 -4.15 -5.57
CA LEU A 23 -4.16 -4.49 -4.86
C LEU A 23 -5.41 -4.21 -5.72
N VAL A 24 -5.46 -3.05 -6.40
CA VAL A 24 -6.57 -2.68 -7.28
C VAL A 24 -6.71 -3.66 -8.44
N GLU A 25 -5.61 -4.06 -9.08
CA GLU A 25 -5.61 -5.05 -10.17
C GLU A 25 -6.07 -6.43 -9.69
N LYS A 26 -5.66 -6.84 -8.48
CA LYS A 26 -6.14 -8.08 -7.85
C LYS A 26 -7.63 -8.04 -7.54
N ILE A 27 -8.15 -6.90 -7.10
CA ILE A 27 -9.59 -6.71 -6.87
C ILE A 27 -10.34 -6.78 -8.21
N ASP A 28 -9.85 -6.10 -9.25
CA ASP A 28 -10.48 -6.08 -10.58
C ASP A 28 -10.61 -7.47 -11.20
N ALA A 29 -9.61 -8.34 -10.96
CA ALA A 29 -9.62 -9.73 -11.41
C ALA A 29 -10.68 -10.62 -10.70
N ILE A 30 -11.30 -10.15 -9.61
CA ILE A 30 -12.29 -10.93 -8.85
C ILE A 30 -13.71 -10.64 -9.37
N LYS A 31 -14.44 -11.72 -9.67
CA LYS A 31 -15.83 -11.65 -10.15
C LYS A 31 -16.73 -10.83 -9.20
N GLY A 32 -17.37 -9.80 -9.75
CA GLY A 32 -18.32 -8.94 -9.02
C GLY A 32 -17.70 -7.68 -8.42
N ALA A 33 -16.40 -7.43 -8.63
CA ALA A 33 -15.75 -6.18 -8.25
C ALA A 33 -16.41 -4.95 -8.88
N ASP A 34 -16.84 -5.07 -10.15
CA ASP A 34 -17.57 -4.06 -10.92
C ASP A 34 -18.89 -3.59 -10.29
N LYS A 35 -19.42 -4.34 -9.32
CA LYS A 35 -20.65 -4.00 -8.58
C LYS A 35 -20.39 -3.15 -7.34
N ARG A 36 -19.13 -2.97 -6.93
CA ARG A 36 -18.74 -2.17 -5.76
C ARG A 36 -18.28 -0.79 -6.23
N ALA A 37 -18.53 0.21 -5.40
CA ALA A 37 -17.93 1.53 -5.57
C ALA A 37 -16.67 1.65 -4.70
N PHE A 38 -15.66 2.34 -5.22
CA PHE A 38 -14.35 2.45 -4.60
C PHE A 38 -13.94 3.91 -4.40
N ILE A 39 -13.18 4.12 -3.33
CA ILE A 39 -12.33 5.28 -3.10
C ILE A 39 -10.92 4.72 -2.91
N ALA A 40 -9.97 5.03 -3.77
CA ALA A 40 -8.58 4.61 -3.61
C ALA A 40 -7.70 5.84 -3.40
N PHE A 41 -7.01 5.91 -2.26
CA PHE A 41 -6.15 7.04 -1.92
C PHE A 41 -4.70 6.60 -1.75
N GLY A 42 -3.88 6.89 -2.76
CA GLY A 42 -2.44 6.70 -2.73
C GLY A 42 -1.75 7.86 -2.01
N ASN A 43 -1.91 7.96 -0.68
CA ASN A 43 -1.34 9.06 0.10
C ASN A 43 0.15 8.87 0.38
N SER A 44 1.01 9.27 -0.57
CA SER A 44 2.47 9.16 -0.44
C SER A 44 3.06 9.88 0.78
N ARG A 45 2.33 10.84 1.39
CA ARG A 45 2.75 11.55 2.62
C ARG A 45 2.78 10.66 3.85
N LEU A 46 2.18 9.47 3.79
CA LEU A 46 2.29 8.43 4.82
C LEU A 46 3.66 7.74 4.84
N ALA A 47 4.40 7.77 3.72
CA ALA A 47 5.73 7.17 3.65
C ALA A 47 6.76 8.02 4.40
N TYR A 48 7.84 7.36 4.82
CA TYR A 48 9.06 8.06 5.22
C TYR A 48 9.65 8.84 4.05
N LYS A 49 10.25 9.98 4.36
CA LYS A 49 11.16 10.65 3.42
C LYS A 49 12.35 9.73 3.12
N PRO A 50 12.99 9.87 1.95
CA PRO A 50 14.09 8.97 1.56
C PRO A 50 15.22 8.86 2.59
N ASP A 51 15.57 9.96 3.26
CA ASP A 51 16.58 10.02 4.31
C ASP A 51 16.15 9.36 5.63
N GLU A 52 14.85 9.11 5.83
CA GLU A 52 14.30 8.55 7.06
C GLU A 52 14.11 7.02 7.06
N VAL A 53 14.11 6.38 5.88
CA VAL A 53 13.73 4.96 5.71
C VAL A 53 14.66 3.98 6.45
N MET A 54 15.97 4.26 6.47
CA MET A 54 16.98 3.36 7.06
C MET A 54 17.35 3.74 8.50
N GLN A 55 16.57 4.62 9.11
CA GLN A 55 16.77 5.07 10.48
C GLN A 55 15.82 4.34 11.44
N SER A 56 16.18 4.35 12.72
CA SER A 56 15.30 3.87 13.80
C SER A 56 14.71 5.06 14.53
N TRP A 57 13.40 5.10 14.63
CA TRP A 57 12.66 6.20 15.22
C TRP A 57 11.95 5.76 16.50
N LYS A 58 11.95 6.64 17.50
CA LYS A 58 11.11 6.50 18.69
C LYS A 58 9.71 7.03 18.37
N PRO A 59 8.65 6.55 19.05
CA PRO A 59 7.28 7.05 18.85
C PRO A 59 7.10 8.57 19.03
N THR A 60 8.00 9.23 19.77
CA THR A 60 7.99 10.67 20.01
C THR A 60 8.80 11.48 19.00
N ASP A 61 9.48 10.83 18.06
CA ASP A 61 10.28 11.53 17.04
C ASP A 61 9.37 12.04 15.91
N GLU A 62 9.75 13.16 15.29
CA GLU A 62 8.94 13.85 14.27
C GLU A 62 8.43 12.91 13.15
N PRO A 63 9.21 11.96 12.59
CA PRO A 63 8.71 11.06 11.55
C PRO A 63 7.57 10.13 12.02
N GLU A 64 7.59 9.66 13.27
CA GLU A 64 6.51 8.85 13.83
C GLU A 64 5.26 9.69 14.10
N LEU A 65 5.44 10.87 14.73
CA LEU A 65 4.34 11.80 15.00
C LEU A 65 3.66 12.24 13.69
N ARG A 66 4.45 12.59 12.68
CA ARG A 66 3.96 12.96 11.33
C ARG A 66 3.16 11.83 10.70
N LYS A 67 3.65 10.60 10.76
CA LYS A 67 2.90 9.44 10.24
C LYS A 67 1.59 9.21 10.98
N ALA A 68 1.59 9.31 12.31
CA ALA A 68 0.38 9.15 13.10
C ALA A 68 -0.68 10.21 12.77
N ASP A 69 -0.29 11.49 12.78
CA ASP A 69 -1.16 12.62 12.45
C ASP A 69 -1.65 12.57 10.99
N THR A 70 -0.82 12.08 10.06
CA THR A 70 -1.22 11.91 8.66
C THR A 70 -2.14 10.71 8.47
N ALA A 71 -1.92 9.61 9.22
CA ALA A 71 -2.74 8.41 9.16
C ALA A 71 -4.15 8.65 9.71
N ILE A 72 -4.29 9.34 10.85
CA ILE A 72 -5.61 9.69 11.39
C ILE A 72 -6.37 10.62 10.44
N TYR A 73 -5.70 11.63 9.89
CA TYR A 73 -6.32 12.53 8.92
C TYR A 73 -6.74 11.76 7.65
N THR A 74 -5.91 10.82 7.17
CA THR A 74 -6.24 9.96 6.02
C THR A 74 -7.48 9.12 6.30
N LEU A 75 -7.56 8.46 7.46
CA LEU A 75 -8.72 7.66 7.86
C LEU A 75 -10.00 8.51 7.90
N ARG A 76 -9.92 9.70 8.49
CA ARG A 76 -11.06 10.64 8.58
C ARG A 76 -11.47 11.18 7.23
N PHE A 77 -10.51 11.50 6.36
CA PHE A 77 -10.78 11.94 5.00
C PHE A 77 -11.50 10.85 4.20
N MET A 78 -11.06 9.60 4.32
CA MET A 78 -11.73 8.47 3.68
C MET A 78 -13.14 8.22 4.25
N GLN A 79 -13.36 8.40 5.56
CA GLN A 79 -14.70 8.37 6.16
C GLN A 79 -15.59 9.52 5.66
N TYR A 80 -15.03 10.73 5.55
CA TYR A 80 -15.73 11.92 5.06
C TYR A 80 -16.19 11.71 3.61
N LEU A 81 -15.34 11.11 2.78
CA LEU A 81 -15.68 10.68 1.43
C LEU A 81 -16.63 9.48 1.39
N GLY A 82 -17.02 8.90 2.53
CA GLY A 82 -18.10 7.91 2.63
C GLY A 82 -17.66 6.45 2.49
N ALA A 83 -16.39 6.12 2.72
CA ALA A 83 -15.96 4.72 2.74
C ALA A 83 -16.61 3.96 3.92
N ASP A 84 -17.24 2.82 3.62
CA ASP A 84 -17.91 1.97 4.60
C ASP A 84 -17.00 0.88 5.16
N VAL A 85 -16.11 0.39 4.30
CA VAL A 85 -15.10 -0.63 4.59
C VAL A 85 -13.77 -0.10 4.09
N MET A 86 -12.69 -0.28 4.86
CA MET A 86 -11.35 0.15 4.46
C MET A 86 -10.35 -1.01 4.49
N GLY A 87 -9.38 -0.98 3.57
CA GLY A 87 -8.19 -1.82 3.59
C GLY A 87 -6.93 -1.00 3.37
N LEU A 88 -5.83 -1.42 3.97
CA LEU A 88 -4.52 -0.77 3.88
C LEU A 88 -3.56 -1.64 3.06
N ALA A 89 -3.06 -1.11 1.94
CA ALA A 89 -2.08 -1.77 1.07
C ALA A 89 -0.65 -1.65 1.62
N CYS A 90 -0.45 -2.06 2.88
CA CYS A 90 0.85 -2.08 3.55
C CYS A 90 0.77 -2.91 4.83
N ASN A 91 1.59 -3.94 4.99
CA ASN A 91 1.59 -4.76 6.21
C ASN A 91 2.23 -4.02 7.41
N SER A 92 3.38 -3.38 7.22
CA SER A 92 4.16 -2.81 8.33
C SER A 92 3.45 -1.64 9.03
N ALA A 93 2.53 -0.96 8.34
CA ALA A 93 1.75 0.14 8.91
C ALA A 93 0.48 -0.32 9.65
N HIS A 94 0.15 -1.63 9.67
CA HIS A 94 -1.09 -2.09 10.33
C HIS A 94 -1.11 -1.81 11.83
N ASP A 95 0.03 -1.86 12.53
CA ASP A 95 0.08 -1.57 13.97
C ASP A 95 -0.35 -0.12 14.26
N LEU A 96 0.20 0.84 13.51
CA LEU A 96 -0.19 2.25 13.60
C LEU A 96 -1.69 2.41 13.36
N PHE A 97 -2.21 1.83 12.28
CA PHE A 97 -3.63 1.97 11.95
C PHE A 97 -4.53 1.32 13.00
N ARG A 98 -4.19 0.14 13.51
CA ARG A 98 -4.93 -0.54 14.59
C ARG A 98 -5.07 0.34 15.83
N ASN A 99 -4.02 1.08 16.19
CA ASN A 99 -4.04 1.98 17.35
C ASN A 99 -4.97 3.18 17.14
N LEU A 100 -5.25 3.58 15.89
CA LEU A 100 -6.12 4.70 15.53
C LEU A 100 -7.60 4.29 15.33
N LEU A 101 -7.85 3.04 14.96
CA LEU A 101 -9.21 2.53 14.66
C LEU A 101 -10.23 2.67 15.80
N PRO A 102 -9.89 2.61 17.11
CA PRO A 102 -10.86 2.84 18.18
C PRO A 102 -11.57 4.20 18.08
N GLU A 103 -10.91 5.20 17.49
CA GLU A 103 -11.48 6.53 17.27
C GLU A 103 -12.23 6.63 15.94
N VAL A 104 -11.96 5.73 14.99
CA VAL A 104 -12.46 5.77 13.61
C VAL A 104 -13.50 4.67 13.39
N PRO A 105 -14.81 4.96 13.53
CA PRO A 105 -15.87 3.96 13.37
C PRO A 105 -16.03 3.56 11.89
N VAL A 106 -15.22 2.61 11.45
CA VAL A 106 -15.24 2.00 10.12
C VAL A 106 -14.91 0.51 10.21
N THR A 107 -15.46 -0.31 9.32
CA THR A 107 -15.01 -1.68 9.17
C THR A 107 -13.63 -1.67 8.52
N PHE A 108 -12.58 -2.00 9.25
CA PHE A 108 -11.24 -2.16 8.71
C PHE A 108 -10.90 -3.64 8.48
N VAL A 109 -10.46 -3.98 7.27
CA VAL A 109 -10.03 -5.33 6.92
C VAL A 109 -8.54 -5.46 7.25
N ASP A 110 -8.25 -6.17 8.33
CA ASP A 110 -6.89 -6.41 8.78
C ASP A 110 -6.18 -7.48 7.93
N MET A 111 -5.28 -7.07 7.05
CA MET A 111 -4.61 -7.97 6.11
C MET A 111 -3.85 -9.08 6.83
N LEU A 112 -3.14 -8.79 7.92
CA LEU A 112 -2.28 -9.77 8.59
C LEU A 112 -3.10 -10.90 9.23
N HIS A 113 -4.15 -10.54 9.98
CA HIS A 113 -5.03 -11.53 10.61
C HIS A 113 -5.77 -12.36 9.56
N ARG A 114 -6.22 -11.72 8.46
CA ARG A 114 -6.91 -12.41 7.37
C ARG A 114 -5.97 -13.36 6.64
N THR A 115 -4.75 -12.95 6.34
CA THR A 115 -3.73 -13.81 5.74
C THR A 115 -3.38 -14.98 6.67
N ALA A 116 -3.14 -14.73 7.96
CA ALA A 116 -2.87 -15.81 8.91
C ALA A 116 -4.00 -16.85 8.96
N HIS A 117 -5.26 -16.41 8.92
CA HIS A 117 -6.42 -17.30 8.92
C HIS A 117 -6.54 -18.19 7.68
N THR A 118 -5.96 -17.78 6.54
CA THR A 118 -5.92 -18.62 5.32
C THR A 118 -4.85 -19.71 5.35
N ILE A 119 -3.91 -19.66 6.30
CA ILE A 119 -2.81 -20.63 6.34
C ILE A 119 -3.27 -21.89 7.05
N GLU A 120 -3.46 -22.94 6.27
CA GLU A 120 -3.69 -24.30 6.76
C GLU A 120 -2.38 -24.98 7.18
N GLY A 121 -2.48 -26.09 7.92
CA GLY A 121 -1.32 -26.90 8.29
C GLY A 121 -0.56 -26.38 9.51
N LYS A 122 -1.12 -26.57 10.72
CA LYS A 122 -0.50 -26.11 12.00
C LYS A 122 0.93 -26.64 12.26
N GLN A 123 1.36 -27.67 11.54
CA GLN A 123 2.71 -28.22 11.64
C GLN A 123 3.70 -27.62 10.64
N ASP A 124 3.22 -26.87 9.64
CA ASP A 124 4.08 -26.18 8.69
C ASP A 124 4.79 -25.01 9.36
N LYS A 125 6.06 -24.81 8.99
CA LYS A 125 6.82 -23.62 9.37
C LYS A 125 6.73 -22.61 8.22
N VAL A 126 6.24 -21.43 8.53
CA VAL A 126 6.02 -20.34 7.58
C VAL A 126 7.16 -19.32 7.67
N LEU A 127 7.86 -19.07 6.56
CA LEU A 127 8.80 -17.94 6.46
C LEU A 127 8.02 -16.64 6.22
N VAL A 128 8.22 -15.63 7.07
CA VAL A 128 7.64 -14.30 6.87
C VAL A 128 8.71 -13.36 6.33
N MET A 129 8.56 -12.92 5.08
CA MET A 129 9.48 -11.98 4.43
C MET A 129 8.88 -10.58 4.40
N GLY A 130 9.63 -9.56 4.80
CA GLY A 130 9.21 -8.18 4.71
C GLY A 130 10.28 -7.22 5.19
N VAL A 131 9.92 -5.94 5.29
CA VAL A 131 10.82 -4.91 5.79
C VAL A 131 11.18 -5.13 7.26
N ASN A 132 12.31 -4.58 7.71
CA ASN A 132 12.80 -4.75 9.09
C ASN A 132 11.72 -4.44 10.14
N SER A 133 11.02 -3.31 10.00
CA SER A 133 9.98 -2.91 10.94
C SER A 133 8.86 -3.94 11.09
N LEU A 134 8.46 -4.62 10.02
CA LEU A 134 7.48 -5.70 10.08
C LEU A 134 8.05 -6.92 10.81
N VAL A 135 9.24 -7.36 10.39
CA VAL A 135 9.86 -8.59 10.90
C VAL A 135 10.19 -8.46 12.39
N ASP A 136 10.63 -7.27 12.82
CA ASP A 136 11.01 -6.99 14.20
C ASP A 136 9.79 -6.72 15.11
N SER A 137 8.69 -6.19 14.56
CA SER A 137 7.45 -5.97 15.31
C SER A 137 6.78 -7.26 15.78
N GLY A 138 7.04 -8.40 15.13
CA GLY A 138 6.38 -9.66 15.45
C GLY A 138 4.91 -9.73 15.03
N LEU A 139 4.39 -8.76 14.25
CA LEU A 139 2.95 -8.68 13.95
C LEU A 139 2.40 -9.93 13.25
N TYR A 140 3.12 -10.44 12.25
CA TYR A 140 2.72 -11.68 11.58
C TYR A 140 2.93 -12.89 12.47
N GLN A 141 4.02 -12.93 13.24
CA GLN A 141 4.34 -14.02 14.16
C GLN A 141 3.22 -14.17 15.20
N ALA A 142 2.72 -13.06 15.75
CA ALA A 142 1.57 -13.04 16.65
C ALA A 142 0.30 -13.55 15.95
N ALA A 143 -0.07 -13.00 14.79
CA ALA A 143 -1.27 -13.41 14.05
C ALA A 143 -1.24 -14.90 13.65
N LEU A 144 -0.07 -15.43 13.27
CA LEU A 144 0.12 -16.84 12.93
C LEU A 144 0.05 -17.74 14.17
N MET A 145 0.66 -17.30 15.28
CA MET A 145 0.63 -18.03 16.55
C MET A 145 -0.80 -18.17 17.08
N GLU A 146 -1.67 -17.18 16.92
CA GLU A 146 -3.10 -17.26 17.26
C GLU A 146 -3.83 -18.35 16.46
N GLN A 147 -3.41 -18.64 15.23
CA GLN A 147 -3.93 -19.75 14.42
C GLN A 147 -3.24 -21.08 14.75
N GLY A 148 -2.24 -21.08 15.64
CA GLY A 148 -1.41 -22.23 15.98
C GLY A 148 -0.42 -22.61 14.89
N VAL A 149 0.02 -21.65 14.08
CA VAL A 149 0.98 -21.83 12.98
C VAL A 149 2.36 -21.36 13.43
N ALA A 150 3.37 -22.21 13.25
CA ALA A 150 4.76 -21.84 13.55
C ALA A 150 5.31 -20.95 12.43
N SER A 151 6.01 -19.88 12.80
CA SER A 151 6.61 -18.94 11.84
C SER A 151 8.09 -18.75 12.09
N THR A 152 8.81 -18.33 11.05
CA THR A 152 10.18 -17.86 11.14
C THR A 152 10.40 -16.60 10.31
N LYS A 153 11.59 -16.03 10.41
CA LYS A 153 12.05 -14.87 9.66
C LYS A 153 13.37 -15.16 8.95
N PRO A 154 13.74 -14.37 7.93
CA PRO A 154 15.07 -14.44 7.35
C PRO A 154 16.16 -14.27 8.41
N SER A 155 17.28 -14.96 8.21
CA SER A 155 18.54 -14.70 8.90
C SER A 155 18.99 -13.25 8.68
N VAL A 156 19.91 -12.74 9.51
CA VAL A 156 20.38 -11.34 9.43
C VAL A 156 20.90 -11.00 8.03
N ASP A 157 21.70 -11.87 7.42
CA ASP A 157 22.27 -11.66 6.09
C ASP A 157 21.20 -11.70 4.99
N ASN A 158 20.24 -12.62 5.08
CA ASN A 158 19.15 -12.69 4.11
C ASN A 158 18.13 -11.57 4.29
N GLN A 159 17.94 -11.06 5.50
CA GLN A 159 17.11 -9.88 5.77
C GLN A 159 17.69 -8.65 5.07
N GLN A 160 19.02 -8.49 5.03
CA GLN A 160 19.67 -7.41 4.26
C GLN A 160 19.37 -7.53 2.76
N LYS A 161 19.36 -8.75 2.20
CA LYS A 161 18.98 -8.98 0.80
C LYS A 161 17.52 -8.62 0.53
N VAL A 162 16.60 -8.97 1.44
CA VAL A 162 15.19 -8.57 1.34
C VAL A 162 15.07 -7.04 1.33
N MET A 163 15.78 -6.35 2.23
CA MET A 163 15.78 -4.89 2.26
C MET A 163 16.34 -4.28 0.97
N ALA A 164 17.44 -4.82 0.43
CA ALA A 164 18.02 -4.35 -0.83
C ALA A 164 17.07 -4.58 -2.03
N ALA A 165 16.44 -5.75 -2.13
CA ALA A 165 15.45 -6.03 -3.17
C ALA A 165 14.26 -5.05 -3.14
N ILE A 166 13.92 -4.49 -1.97
CA ILE A 166 12.83 -3.52 -1.83
C ILE A 166 13.30 -2.08 -2.08
N TYR A 167 14.42 -1.67 -1.46
CA TYR A 167 14.80 -0.25 -1.31
C TYR A 167 16.10 0.16 -2.01
N ASP A 168 16.89 -0.77 -2.58
CA ASP A 168 18.15 -0.38 -3.22
C ASP A 168 17.88 0.67 -4.32
N PRO A 169 18.57 1.82 -4.32
CA PRO A 169 18.27 2.92 -5.23
C PRO A 169 18.60 2.61 -6.70
N ALA A 170 19.39 1.57 -6.98
CA ALA A 170 19.76 1.17 -8.33
C ALA A 170 18.79 0.12 -8.92
N PHE A 171 18.29 -0.81 -8.10
CA PHE A 171 17.52 -1.95 -8.61
C PHE A 171 16.29 -2.35 -7.77
N GLY A 172 16.10 -1.73 -6.60
CA GLY A 172 15.03 -2.10 -5.68
C GLY A 172 13.64 -1.82 -6.25
N ILE A 173 12.65 -2.60 -5.82
CA ILE A 173 11.27 -2.53 -6.34
C ILE A 173 10.67 -1.11 -6.22
N LYS A 174 11.01 -0.37 -5.15
CA LYS A 174 10.51 1.00 -4.92
C LYS A 174 11.14 2.09 -5.80
N THR A 175 11.97 1.70 -6.77
CA THR A 175 12.44 2.57 -7.86
C THR A 175 11.44 2.64 -9.02
N ALA A 176 10.21 2.13 -8.82
CA ALA A 176 9.14 1.98 -9.81
C ALA A 176 9.48 0.99 -10.96
N GLN A 177 10.40 0.04 -10.73
CA GLN A 177 10.79 -1.00 -11.68
C GLN A 177 11.00 -2.35 -10.98
N ILE A 178 10.63 -3.44 -11.66
CA ILE A 178 10.97 -4.79 -11.25
C ILE A 178 12.20 -5.24 -12.01
N THR A 179 13.28 -5.53 -11.29
CA THR A 179 14.59 -5.85 -11.86
C THR A 179 14.95 -7.32 -11.66
N PRO A 180 15.76 -7.91 -12.57
CA PRO A 180 16.29 -9.26 -12.37
C PRO A 180 17.11 -9.41 -11.08
N ASP A 181 17.81 -8.34 -10.65
CA ASP A 181 18.61 -8.35 -9.42
C ASP A 181 17.72 -8.48 -8.17
N ALA A 182 16.62 -7.73 -8.11
CA ALA A 182 15.63 -7.87 -7.04
C ALA A 182 15.00 -9.26 -7.03
N GLU A 183 14.61 -9.80 -8.20
CA GLU A 183 14.07 -11.16 -8.31
C GLU A 183 15.07 -12.22 -7.83
N ALA A 184 16.34 -12.11 -8.23
CA ALA A 184 17.40 -13.05 -7.86
C ALA A 184 17.65 -13.07 -6.35
N LEU A 185 17.76 -11.89 -5.72
CA LEU A 185 17.92 -11.79 -4.26
C LEU A 185 16.76 -12.45 -3.51
N LEU A 186 15.52 -12.22 -3.95
CA LEU A 186 14.34 -12.80 -3.31
C LEU A 186 14.28 -14.33 -3.48
N CYS A 187 14.62 -14.86 -4.65
CA CYS A 187 14.70 -16.30 -4.87
C CYS A 187 15.78 -16.95 -4.00
N ASP A 188 16.95 -16.31 -3.89
CA ASP A 188 18.06 -16.77 -3.04
C ASP A 188 17.67 -16.84 -1.57
N VAL A 189 16.96 -15.83 -1.07
CA VAL A 189 16.43 -15.82 0.30
C VAL A 189 15.46 -16.98 0.50
N ILE A 190 14.46 -17.14 -0.37
CA ILE A 190 13.46 -18.21 -0.26
C ILE A 190 14.15 -19.59 -0.23
N ARG A 191 15.06 -19.84 -1.18
CA ARG A 191 15.79 -21.11 -1.26
C ARG A 191 16.61 -21.37 0.00
N SER A 192 17.46 -20.41 0.38
CA SER A 192 18.35 -20.54 1.54
C SER A 192 17.58 -20.76 2.84
N GLU A 193 16.52 -19.99 3.08
CA GLU A 193 15.75 -20.07 4.32
C GLU A 193 14.91 -21.34 4.40
N CYS A 194 14.34 -21.79 3.29
CA CYS A 194 13.61 -23.05 3.25
C CYS A 194 14.54 -24.26 3.49
N GLU A 195 15.74 -24.26 2.92
CA GLU A 195 16.75 -25.31 3.14
C GLU A 195 17.25 -25.35 4.59
N GLN A 196 17.54 -24.19 5.19
CA GLN A 196 18.13 -24.11 6.52
C GLN A 196 17.09 -24.29 7.63
N GLN A 197 15.87 -23.81 7.43
CA GLN A 197 14.87 -23.73 8.49
C GLN A 197 13.73 -24.74 8.35
N GLY A 198 13.65 -25.43 7.20
CA GLY A 198 12.60 -26.41 6.90
C GLY A 198 11.23 -25.78 6.67
N CYS A 199 11.18 -24.58 6.08
CA CYS A 199 9.91 -23.91 5.78
C CYS A 199 9.26 -24.50 4.53
N SER A 200 7.95 -24.73 4.57
CA SER A 200 7.16 -25.19 3.42
C SER A 200 6.32 -24.08 2.78
N LYS A 201 6.19 -22.93 3.46
CA LYS A 201 5.40 -21.78 3.02
C LYS A 201 6.15 -20.47 3.24
N VAL A 202 5.89 -19.49 2.40
CA VAL A 202 6.46 -18.13 2.47
C VAL A 202 5.33 -17.11 2.40
N VAL A 203 5.20 -16.27 3.43
CA VAL A 203 4.30 -15.11 3.41
C VAL A 203 5.06 -13.90 2.89
N LEU A 204 4.52 -13.29 1.83
CA LEU A 204 4.96 -12.01 1.29
C LEU A 204 4.42 -10.87 2.17
N GLY A 205 5.08 -10.66 3.30
CA GLY A 205 4.73 -9.69 4.32
C GLY A 205 5.06 -8.24 3.96
N CYS A 206 5.69 -7.95 2.83
CA CYS A 206 5.80 -6.58 2.31
C CYS A 206 5.06 -6.52 0.96
N THR A 207 4.21 -5.50 0.76
CA THR A 207 3.31 -5.42 -0.39
C THR A 207 4.02 -5.10 -1.71
N GLU A 208 5.30 -4.75 -1.67
CA GLU A 208 6.17 -4.71 -2.85
C GLU A 208 6.63 -6.09 -3.30
N LEU A 209 6.74 -7.08 -2.40
CA LEU A 209 7.26 -8.41 -2.75
C LEU A 209 6.39 -9.13 -3.80
N PRO A 210 5.04 -9.08 -3.75
CA PRO A 210 4.19 -9.64 -4.81
C PRO A 210 4.45 -9.09 -6.21
N LEU A 211 5.00 -7.87 -6.35
CA LEU A 211 5.32 -7.29 -7.66
C LEU A 211 6.45 -8.05 -8.36
N ALA A 212 7.43 -8.56 -7.60
CA ALA A 212 8.53 -9.39 -8.11
C ALA A 212 8.19 -10.89 -8.05
N LEU A 213 7.40 -11.30 -7.06
CA LEU A 213 7.01 -12.69 -6.79
C LEU A 213 5.54 -12.93 -7.19
N THR A 214 5.16 -12.51 -8.40
CA THR A 214 3.83 -12.80 -8.95
C THR A 214 3.61 -14.31 -9.09
N ALA A 215 2.36 -14.77 -9.19
CA ALA A 215 2.08 -16.19 -9.42
C ALA A 215 2.80 -16.74 -10.68
N ALA A 216 2.87 -15.94 -11.74
CA ALA A 216 3.57 -16.29 -12.98
C ALA A 216 5.10 -16.34 -12.79
N SER A 217 5.68 -15.35 -12.09
CA SER A 217 7.11 -15.31 -11.76
C SER A 217 7.49 -16.48 -10.86
N CYS A 218 6.73 -16.76 -9.79
CA CYS A 218 6.97 -17.92 -8.92
C CYS A 218 6.89 -19.25 -9.68
N ALA A 219 5.93 -19.41 -10.60
CA ALA A 219 5.85 -20.61 -11.44
C ALA A 219 7.09 -20.77 -12.34
N ARG A 220 7.57 -19.67 -12.93
CA ARG A 220 8.84 -19.63 -13.67
C ARG A 220 10.02 -20.01 -12.78
N PHE A 221 10.18 -19.37 -11.62
CA PHE A 221 11.28 -19.63 -10.69
C PHE A 221 11.32 -21.08 -10.19
N LYS A 222 10.15 -21.69 -9.94
CA LYS A 222 10.06 -23.11 -9.56
C LYS A 222 10.51 -24.04 -10.69
N ARG A 223 10.07 -23.77 -11.92
CA ARG A 223 10.45 -24.56 -13.09
C ARG A 223 11.96 -24.46 -13.37
N ASP A 224 12.52 -23.27 -13.16
CA ASP A 224 13.92 -22.98 -13.42
C ASP A 224 14.83 -23.37 -12.24
N GLY A 225 14.27 -23.92 -11.14
CA GLY A 225 15.01 -24.40 -9.98
C GLY A 225 15.54 -23.31 -9.04
N LEU A 226 15.09 -22.06 -9.20
CA LEU A 226 15.51 -20.91 -8.39
C LEU A 226 14.85 -20.89 -7.00
N ILE A 227 13.62 -21.41 -6.90
CA ILE A 227 12.94 -21.68 -5.63
C ILE A 227 12.43 -23.13 -5.61
N PRO A 228 12.38 -23.82 -4.46
CA PRO A 228 11.94 -25.21 -4.44
C PRO A 228 10.47 -25.37 -4.85
N ALA A 229 10.18 -26.37 -5.68
CA ALA A 229 8.86 -26.55 -6.30
C ALA A 229 7.70 -26.71 -5.29
N HIS A 230 7.98 -27.29 -4.12
CA HIS A 230 7.00 -27.55 -3.07
C HIS A 230 6.66 -26.34 -2.20
N ILE A 231 7.42 -25.23 -2.31
CA ILE A 231 7.18 -24.05 -1.49
C ILE A 231 5.90 -23.34 -1.92
N GLU A 232 4.96 -23.18 -1.00
CA GLU A 232 3.78 -22.34 -1.21
C GLU A 232 4.13 -20.87 -0.96
N VAL A 233 3.85 -19.99 -1.92
CA VAL A 233 4.06 -18.54 -1.77
C VAL A 233 2.69 -17.89 -1.55
N ILE A 234 2.54 -17.21 -0.42
CA ILE A 234 1.30 -16.61 0.05
C ILE A 234 1.39 -15.10 -0.11
N ASP A 235 0.53 -14.58 -0.97
CA ASP A 235 0.41 -13.16 -1.26
C ASP A 235 -0.67 -12.51 -0.38
N ALA A 236 -0.23 -11.72 0.60
CA ALA A 236 -1.11 -11.05 1.54
C ALA A 236 -2.06 -10.04 0.85
N SER A 237 -1.61 -9.36 -0.21
CA SER A 237 -2.43 -8.41 -0.98
C SER A 237 -3.59 -9.11 -1.69
N ASN A 238 -3.38 -10.35 -2.16
CA ASN A 238 -4.46 -11.14 -2.77
C ASN A 238 -5.51 -11.57 -1.74
N VAL A 239 -5.10 -11.91 -0.51
CA VAL A 239 -6.04 -12.19 0.59
C VAL A 239 -6.83 -10.94 0.94
N LEU A 240 -6.17 -9.77 1.03
CA LEU A 240 -6.84 -8.50 1.28
C LEU A 240 -7.88 -8.17 0.19
N ALA A 241 -7.54 -8.35 -1.08
CA ALA A 241 -8.46 -8.13 -2.21
C ALA A 241 -9.76 -8.94 -2.06
N GLN A 242 -9.65 -10.23 -1.77
CA GLN A 242 -10.81 -11.12 -1.56
C GLN A 242 -11.63 -10.71 -0.34
N CYS A 243 -10.95 -10.33 0.75
CA CYS A 243 -11.61 -9.93 1.99
C CYS A 243 -12.35 -8.60 1.84
N LEU A 244 -11.82 -7.62 1.10
CA LEU A 244 -12.49 -6.35 0.86
C LEU A 244 -13.81 -6.51 0.09
N LEU A 245 -13.83 -7.36 -0.94
CA LEU A 245 -15.04 -7.60 -1.74
C LEU A 245 -16.13 -8.36 -0.98
N THR A 246 -15.76 -9.18 -0.02
CA THR A 246 -16.68 -9.96 0.83
C THR A 246 -17.03 -9.25 2.13
N ALA A 247 -16.33 -8.16 2.47
CA ALA A 247 -16.57 -7.41 3.69
C ALA A 247 -17.92 -6.68 3.65
N HIS A 248 -18.57 -6.71 4.80
CA HIS A 248 -19.78 -5.97 5.12
C HIS A 248 -19.48 -4.95 6.21
N GLY A 249 -20.14 -3.80 6.12
CA GLY A 249 -19.90 -2.70 7.04
C GLY A 249 -20.75 -1.51 6.63
N LYS A 250 -20.87 -0.57 7.56
CA LYS A 250 -21.42 0.75 7.29
C LYS A 250 -20.48 1.76 7.93
N GLY A 251 -20.02 2.72 7.14
CA GLY A 251 -19.22 3.82 7.61
C GLY A 251 -20.08 4.84 8.31
N LYS A 252 -19.47 5.59 9.22
CA LYS A 252 -20.04 6.82 9.76
C LYS A 252 -19.15 7.97 9.30
N ALA A 253 -19.77 9.04 8.81
CA ALA A 253 -19.04 10.28 8.57
C ALA A 253 -18.38 10.76 9.88
N PRO A 254 -17.24 11.48 9.82
CA PRO A 254 -16.61 12.04 11.00
C PRO A 254 -17.56 12.94 11.80
N ASP A 255 -17.37 12.99 13.11
CA ASP A 255 -18.11 13.89 13.99
C ASP A 255 -17.43 15.28 13.96
N GLY A 256 -17.87 16.14 13.04
CA GLY A 256 -17.36 17.50 12.89
C GLY A 256 -16.64 17.76 11.56
N GLU A 257 -16.02 18.93 11.46
CA GLU A 257 -15.29 19.36 10.27
C GLU A 257 -13.96 18.61 10.15
N LEU A 258 -13.56 18.27 8.92
CA LEU A 258 -12.37 17.45 8.69
C LEU A 258 -11.08 18.10 9.22
N GLU A 259 -10.96 19.43 9.15
CA GLU A 259 -9.81 20.19 9.66
C GLU A 259 -9.54 19.98 11.15
N GLN A 260 -10.54 19.58 11.94
CA GLN A 260 -10.37 19.29 13.37
C GLN A 260 -9.48 18.06 13.63
N TYR A 261 -9.33 17.19 12.63
CA TYR A 261 -8.50 15.98 12.72
C TYR A 261 -7.09 16.20 12.16
N LYS A 262 -6.75 17.42 11.77
CA LYS A 262 -5.41 17.79 11.30
C LYS A 262 -4.54 18.09 12.51
N GLY A 263 -3.68 17.14 12.87
CA GLY A 263 -2.72 17.27 13.96
C GLY A 263 -1.60 18.26 13.64
N GLU A 264 -0.82 18.61 14.66
CA GLU A 264 0.31 19.54 14.54
C GLU A 264 1.34 19.07 13.50
N HIS A 265 1.54 17.75 13.40
CA HIS A 265 2.51 17.15 12.50
C HIS A 265 1.87 16.60 11.22
N THR A 266 0.58 16.82 10.95
CA THR A 266 -0.06 16.28 9.73
C THR A 266 0.67 16.76 8.48
N ASP A 267 1.17 15.80 7.70
CA ASP A 267 1.77 16.05 6.39
C ASP A 267 0.70 15.88 5.31
N TRP A 268 0.16 17.01 4.87
CA TRP A 268 -0.94 17.02 3.91
C TRP A 268 -0.57 17.78 2.65
N PHE A 269 -0.82 17.13 1.52
CA PHE A 269 -0.86 17.75 0.21
C PHE A 269 -2.16 17.32 -0.48
N ALA A 270 -2.90 18.29 -1.03
CA ALA A 270 -4.16 18.00 -1.69
C ALA A 270 -3.96 16.98 -2.83
N PRO A 271 -4.66 15.84 -2.85
CA PRO A 271 -4.41 14.81 -3.83
C PRO A 271 -4.80 15.26 -5.23
N LEU A 272 -4.07 14.74 -6.23
CA LEU A 272 -4.54 14.76 -7.59
C LEU A 272 -5.71 13.77 -7.72
N ALA A 273 -6.93 14.30 -7.82
CA ALA A 273 -8.16 13.50 -7.75
C ALA A 273 -8.73 13.19 -9.14
N PHE A 274 -9.12 11.94 -9.36
CA PHE A 274 -9.75 11.47 -10.59
C PHE A 274 -11.08 10.77 -10.30
N LYS A 275 -12.06 11.05 -11.16
CA LYS A 275 -13.30 10.28 -11.26
C LYS A 275 -13.12 9.22 -12.35
N VAL A 276 -13.28 7.95 -11.96
CA VAL A 276 -12.89 6.80 -12.80
C VAL A 276 -14.04 5.85 -13.11
N SER A 277 -13.99 5.23 -14.29
CA SER A 277 -15.01 4.31 -14.78
C SER A 277 -14.83 2.88 -14.26
N SER A 278 -13.61 2.47 -13.91
CA SER A 278 -13.26 1.12 -13.44
C SER A 278 -12.02 1.08 -12.55
N LEU A 279 -11.76 -0.06 -11.90
CA LEU A 279 -10.52 -0.33 -11.16
C LEU A 279 -9.30 -0.38 -12.09
N ASP A 280 -9.44 -0.99 -13.27
CA ASP A 280 -8.43 -0.96 -14.33
C ASP A 280 -8.04 0.49 -14.72
N ALA A 281 -9.00 1.42 -14.73
CA ALA A 281 -8.69 2.83 -14.98
C ALA A 281 -7.85 3.48 -13.86
N ILE A 282 -8.08 3.12 -12.60
CA ILE A 282 -7.20 3.52 -11.48
C ILE A 282 -5.78 3.06 -11.75
N ALA A 283 -5.60 1.78 -12.09
CA ALA A 283 -4.29 1.21 -12.37
C ALA A 283 -3.59 1.92 -13.54
N ARG A 284 -4.30 2.17 -14.66
CA ARG A 284 -3.75 2.90 -15.81
C ARG A 284 -3.31 4.31 -15.46
N VAL A 285 -4.20 5.12 -14.89
CA VAL A 285 -3.90 6.52 -14.56
C VAL A 285 -2.75 6.60 -13.56
N GLN A 286 -2.74 5.73 -12.55
CA GLN A 286 -1.65 5.70 -11.57
C GLN A 286 -0.31 5.28 -12.18
N LYS A 287 -0.29 4.35 -13.14
CA LYS A 287 0.91 4.00 -13.91
C LYS A 287 1.43 5.16 -14.76
N THR A 288 0.52 5.93 -15.37
CA THR A 288 0.87 7.17 -16.08
C THR A 288 1.49 8.20 -15.12
N VAL A 289 0.94 8.34 -13.90
CA VAL A 289 1.54 9.20 -12.85
C VAL A 289 2.97 8.76 -12.52
N PHE A 290 3.25 7.46 -12.42
CA PHE A 290 4.62 6.97 -12.19
C PHE A 290 5.57 7.34 -13.31
N GLN A 291 5.17 7.11 -14.57
CA GLN A 291 6.00 7.42 -15.75
C GLN A 291 6.35 8.90 -15.82
N HIS A 292 5.38 9.77 -15.57
CA HIS A 292 5.62 11.23 -15.51
C HIS A 292 6.47 11.63 -14.31
N THR A 293 6.26 11.03 -13.14
CA THR A 293 7.09 11.31 -11.95
C THR A 293 8.56 10.98 -12.22
N VAL A 294 8.84 9.81 -12.79
CA VAL A 294 10.20 9.37 -13.15
C VAL A 294 10.81 10.33 -14.18
N SER A 295 10.06 10.66 -15.24
CA SER A 295 10.53 11.55 -16.30
C SER A 295 10.80 12.97 -15.80
N PHE A 296 9.92 13.49 -14.93
CA PHE A 296 10.01 14.81 -14.33
C PHE A 296 11.23 14.96 -13.43
N LEU A 297 11.53 13.95 -12.60
CA LEU A 297 12.73 13.92 -11.76
C LEU A 297 14.00 13.74 -12.58
N ALA A 298 13.99 12.84 -13.59
CA ALA A 298 15.14 12.60 -14.45
C ALA A 298 15.57 13.87 -15.20
N ALA A 299 14.61 14.67 -15.67
CA ALA A 299 14.87 15.97 -16.31
C ALA A 299 15.59 16.97 -15.38
N GLN A 300 15.58 16.73 -14.07
CA GLN A 300 16.25 17.55 -13.05
C GLN A 300 17.50 16.86 -12.46
N GLY A 301 17.95 15.76 -13.07
CA GLY A 301 19.08 14.98 -12.57
C GLY A 301 18.80 14.24 -11.26
N LYS A 302 17.53 14.00 -10.93
CA LYS A 302 17.07 13.25 -9.74
C LYS A 302 16.44 11.92 -10.15
N SER A 303 16.27 11.01 -9.20
CA SER A 303 15.55 9.74 -9.39
C SER A 303 14.50 9.54 -8.28
N VAL A 304 13.55 8.63 -8.52
CA VAL A 304 12.63 8.16 -7.48
C VAL A 304 13.41 7.26 -6.52
N THR A 305 13.51 7.67 -5.27
CA THR A 305 14.25 6.95 -4.21
C THR A 305 13.34 6.44 -3.08
N GLY A 306 12.03 6.52 -3.26
CA GLY A 306 11.06 6.04 -2.28
C GLY A 306 9.67 6.61 -2.50
N SER A 307 8.70 6.01 -1.80
CA SER A 307 7.28 6.26 -2.04
C SER A 307 6.85 7.71 -1.78
N TYR A 308 7.53 8.42 -0.87
CA TYR A 308 7.25 9.83 -0.55
C TYR A 308 7.46 10.79 -1.75
N MET A 309 8.25 10.38 -2.74
CA MET A 309 8.50 11.16 -3.95
C MET A 309 7.31 11.14 -4.93
N HIS A 310 6.35 10.23 -4.76
CA HIS A 310 5.18 10.21 -5.63
C HIS A 310 4.17 11.29 -5.26
N LEU A 311 3.41 11.74 -6.26
CA LEU A 311 2.21 12.54 -6.03
C LEU A 311 1.19 11.75 -5.20
N PRO A 312 0.57 12.38 -4.18
CA PRO A 312 -0.66 11.87 -3.61
C PRO A 312 -1.77 11.86 -4.65
N THR A 313 -2.42 10.72 -4.85
CA THR A 313 -3.47 10.54 -5.86
C THR A 313 -4.73 9.96 -5.22
N LEU A 314 -5.89 10.44 -5.64
CA LEU A 314 -7.19 9.98 -5.16
C LEU A 314 -8.05 9.56 -6.34
N PHE A 315 -8.69 8.41 -6.24
CA PHE A 315 -9.60 7.90 -7.26
C PHE A 315 -10.95 7.61 -6.64
N ILE A 316 -12.02 8.11 -7.26
CA ILE A 316 -13.39 7.82 -6.87
C ILE A 316 -14.14 7.19 -8.04
N SER A 317 -14.94 6.14 -7.79
CA SER A 317 -15.79 5.58 -8.84
C SER A 317 -16.76 6.62 -9.39
N GLN A 318 -17.02 6.57 -10.69
CA GLN A 318 -17.90 7.51 -11.41
C GLN A 318 -19.32 7.63 -10.83
N THR A 319 -19.77 6.61 -10.09
CA THR A 319 -21.07 6.59 -9.42
C THR A 319 -21.12 7.42 -8.14
N LEU A 320 -19.98 7.91 -7.64
CA LEU A 320 -19.85 8.61 -6.36
C LEU A 320 -19.92 10.13 -6.49
N GLN A 321 -21.07 10.65 -6.95
CA GLN A 321 -21.26 12.11 -7.07
C GLN A 321 -21.10 12.83 -5.72
N ASP A 322 -21.57 12.22 -4.64
CA ASP A 322 -21.46 12.79 -3.29
C ASP A 322 -20.01 12.96 -2.82
N ALA A 323 -19.09 12.11 -3.28
CA ALA A 323 -17.67 12.24 -2.97
C ALA A 323 -17.00 13.33 -3.83
N GLU A 324 -17.41 13.47 -5.08
CA GLU A 324 -16.94 14.54 -5.96
C GLU A 324 -17.34 15.92 -5.43
N ASP A 325 -18.62 16.10 -5.07
CA ASP A 325 -19.12 17.38 -4.56
C ASP A 325 -18.34 17.82 -3.30
N LYS A 326 -18.09 16.86 -2.38
CA LYS A 326 -17.28 17.08 -1.18
C LYS A 326 -15.84 17.49 -1.47
N LEU A 327 -15.21 16.92 -2.51
CA LEU A 327 -13.85 17.29 -2.91
C LEU A 327 -13.81 18.70 -3.49
N ILE A 328 -14.79 19.05 -4.33
CA ILE A 328 -14.93 20.39 -4.91
C ILE A 328 -15.15 21.44 -3.82
N ASP A 329 -16.00 21.15 -2.83
CA ASP A 329 -16.23 22.03 -1.67
C ASP A 329 -14.95 22.28 -0.85
N MET A 330 -14.03 21.30 -0.83
CA MET A 330 -12.71 21.45 -0.22
C MET A 330 -11.69 22.16 -1.13
N GLY A 331 -12.07 22.57 -2.33
CA GLY A 331 -11.18 23.16 -3.32
C GLY A 331 -10.24 22.16 -3.99
N ILE A 332 -10.57 20.86 -3.95
CA ILE A 332 -9.82 19.79 -4.63
C ILE A 332 -10.51 19.51 -5.97
N PRO A 333 -9.93 19.93 -7.11
CA PRO A 333 -10.52 19.65 -8.41
C PRO A 333 -10.51 18.15 -8.71
N VAL A 334 -11.58 17.66 -9.33
CA VAL A 334 -11.72 16.26 -9.75
C VAL A 334 -11.66 16.20 -11.27
N TYR A 335 -10.69 15.45 -11.79
CA TYR A 335 -10.46 15.30 -13.21
C TYR A 335 -11.07 14.00 -13.75
N LEU A 336 -11.35 13.95 -15.05
CA LEU A 336 -11.73 12.71 -15.72
C LEU A 336 -10.48 11.93 -16.15
N GLU A 337 -10.65 10.63 -16.35
CA GLU A 337 -9.58 9.71 -16.77
C GLU A 337 -9.19 9.80 -18.27
N HIS A 338 -9.65 10.82 -19.00
CA HIS A 338 -9.46 10.97 -20.46
C HIS A 338 -9.09 12.40 -20.89
N ASP A 339 -8.64 12.51 -22.14
CA ASP A 339 -8.38 13.72 -22.96
C ASP A 339 -7.31 14.72 -22.47
N GLU A 340 -6.98 14.78 -21.18
CA GLU A 340 -5.97 15.75 -20.65
C GLU A 340 -5.11 15.20 -19.49
N VAL A 341 -5.16 13.89 -19.24
CA VAL A 341 -4.52 13.25 -18.07
C VAL A 341 -3.03 13.59 -17.97
N ASP A 342 -2.29 13.57 -19.07
CA ASP A 342 -0.84 13.86 -19.06
C ASP A 342 -0.55 15.30 -18.61
N THR A 343 -1.25 16.29 -19.17
CA THR A 343 -1.08 17.71 -18.84
C THR A 343 -1.40 17.95 -17.37
N VAL A 344 -2.52 17.41 -16.89
CA VAL A 344 -2.96 17.53 -15.49
C VAL A 344 -1.91 16.96 -14.53
N ILE A 345 -1.32 15.81 -14.87
CA ILE A 345 -0.27 15.17 -14.06
C ILE A 345 0.99 16.04 -14.02
N VAL A 346 1.46 16.54 -15.17
CA VAL A 346 2.66 17.38 -15.24
C VAL A 346 2.49 18.66 -14.43
N ASP A 347 1.33 19.31 -14.52
CA ASP A 347 1.02 20.53 -13.75
C ASP A 347 0.92 20.23 -12.24
N ALA A 348 0.39 19.07 -11.86
CA ALA A 348 0.39 18.62 -10.47
C ALA A 348 1.81 18.36 -9.93
N LEU A 349 2.68 17.73 -10.73
CA LEU A 349 4.08 17.49 -10.37
C LEU A 349 4.83 18.80 -10.12
N GLN A 350 4.66 19.79 -10.99
CA GLN A 350 5.28 21.11 -10.82
C GLN A 350 4.87 21.76 -9.49
N ARG A 351 3.56 21.73 -9.16
CA ARG A 351 3.05 22.28 -7.90
C ARG A 351 3.57 21.51 -6.69
N TYR A 352 3.56 20.19 -6.74
CA TYR A 352 3.99 19.32 -5.64
C TYR A 352 5.47 19.52 -5.29
N TYR A 353 6.35 19.49 -6.29
CA TYR A 353 7.77 19.65 -6.06
C TYR A 353 8.15 21.10 -5.67
N ALA A 354 7.43 22.10 -6.19
CA ALA A 354 7.59 23.48 -5.72
C ALA A 354 7.19 23.66 -4.24
N ASP A 355 6.17 22.94 -3.76
CA ASP A 355 5.78 22.93 -2.35
C ASP A 355 6.81 22.20 -1.47
N MET A 356 7.29 21.03 -1.91
CA MET A 356 8.34 20.30 -1.21
C MET A 356 9.62 21.12 -1.05
N ASP A 357 10.05 21.83 -2.09
CA ASP A 357 11.28 22.64 -2.04
C ASP A 357 11.13 23.84 -1.09
N LYS A 358 9.94 24.46 -1.01
CA LYS A 358 9.66 25.53 -0.03
C LYS A 358 9.73 25.02 1.41
N ASN A 359 9.15 23.84 1.67
CA ASN A 359 9.17 23.22 2.99
C ASN A 359 10.58 22.80 3.43
N LEU A 360 11.47 22.47 2.48
CA LEU A 360 12.88 22.22 2.75
C LEU A 360 13.66 23.52 3.04
N ALA A 361 13.35 24.61 2.34
CA ALA A 361 14.03 25.90 2.53
C ALA A 361 13.61 26.67 3.79
N ALA A 362 12.46 26.33 4.39
CA ALA A 362 11.94 26.94 5.62
C ALA A 362 12.47 26.29 6.91
N ARG A 363 13.25 25.21 6.79
CA ARG A 363 13.96 24.52 7.88
C ARG A 363 15.44 24.89 7.82
#